data_AF-A0A9P3G6Q5-F1
#
_entry.id   AF-A0A9P3G6Q5-F1
#
_cell.length_a   1.000
_cell.length_b   1.000
_cell.length_c   1.000
_cell.angle_alpha   90.00
_cell.angle_beta   90.00
_cell.angle_gamma   90.00
#
_symmetry.space_group_name_H-M   'P 1'
#
loop_
_entity.id
_entity.type
_entity.pdbx_description
1 polymer ?
#
loop_
_entity_poly.entity_id
_entity_poly.type
_entity_poly.pdbx_seq_one_letter_code
_entity_poly.pdbx_strand_id
1 'polypeptide(L)'
;MGCWDELCLLCGVSGSGPRDIAHRDIATEAKTIADEICPGNVELVQILEQALRVSEEGEQGELRDDRKPWLVNGLGYNGYAEDYIAIGCFDDENIGFAPMREGKAPRGEHVEVRRVDGISSGSFTQVVVERDGRQVKENRDTNCSATDSAGMPNIWLDTRCYHYLESWVDWQSVPAPSKHHISSRPPLSFASELYEMIYSRKRQRDSSSGLPPEIDYQGIEASLEQWQDFFMPCRRGSKHVAQAIEAGLRGADLIPAILRDCRAWMFMRPDIWPTPPATTLSFISRMQVLLESDSVAPRLATLPNELLLAILRELPLQSFLALSATCRALHAMLTEPSFCDRVLLEAIVCGGLRWILPVDALPAEKRAAHNVMRLWLPEEHRPEAVPEPPVYNDNPYVSNFEEDSGEDDESKDRNDVDKSLPPSDPPSVLTIVTSPHFDRIAFVRACWQSDSMMNRRRLWGQAKQFEVLWTGYRRQGWQIDRFYDPDQPAVGV
;
A
#
# COMPACT_ATOMS: atom_id res chain seq x y z
N MET A 1 4.93 -24.26 15.31
CA MET A 1 5.70 -24.02 14.09
C MET A 1 5.87 -22.51 13.99
N GLY A 2 7.09 -22.00 13.81
CA GLY A 2 7.31 -20.55 13.68
C GLY A 2 6.87 -20.08 12.30
N CYS A 3 6.29 -18.88 12.25
CA CYS A 3 6.17 -18.14 10.99
C CYS A 3 7.57 -17.71 10.56
N TRP A 4 7.86 -17.78 9.26
CA TRP A 4 9.14 -17.36 8.71
C TRP A 4 9.00 -15.99 8.06
N ASP A 5 7.90 -15.71 7.36
CA ASP A 5 7.68 -14.37 6.82
C ASP A 5 7.43 -13.34 7.93
N GLU A 6 8.16 -12.23 7.86
CA GLU A 6 7.75 -10.99 8.51
C GLU A 6 6.87 -10.20 7.54
N LEU A 7 5.94 -9.42 8.08
CA LEU A 7 5.03 -8.59 7.28
C LEU A 7 5.46 -7.13 7.32
N CYS A 8 5.29 -6.43 6.19
CA CYS A 8 5.49 -4.98 6.12
C CYS A 8 4.62 -4.28 7.16
N LEU A 9 5.24 -3.41 7.96
CA LEU A 9 4.60 -2.77 9.10
C LEU A 9 3.33 -2.01 8.75
N LEU A 10 3.22 -1.44 7.54
CA LEU A 10 2.01 -0.72 7.13
C LEU A 10 0.98 -1.64 6.49
N CYS A 11 1.34 -2.35 5.42
CA CYS A 11 0.35 -3.05 4.59
C CYS A 11 0.02 -4.47 5.07
N GLY A 12 0.85 -5.08 5.92
CA GLY A 12 0.71 -6.47 6.34
C GLY A 12 0.98 -7.49 5.23
N VAL A 13 1.71 -7.10 4.18
CA VAL A 13 2.12 -7.98 3.09
C VAL A 13 3.59 -8.34 3.28
N SER A 14 3.97 -9.61 3.10
CA SER A 14 5.36 -10.04 3.08
C SER A 14 6.06 -9.49 1.83
N GLY A 15 7.38 -9.56 1.74
CA GLY A 15 8.10 -9.01 0.57
C GLY A 15 7.67 -9.62 -0.76
N SER A 16 7.35 -10.92 -0.75
CA SER A 16 6.86 -11.67 -1.92
C SER A 16 5.36 -11.50 -2.15
N GLY A 17 4.56 -11.43 -1.08
CA GLY A 17 3.12 -11.58 -1.11
C GLY A 17 2.67 -12.94 -1.70
N PRO A 18 1.34 -13.18 -1.78
CA PRO A 18 0.83 -14.45 -2.26
C PRO A 18 0.98 -14.59 -3.77
N ARG A 19 1.40 -15.78 -4.20
CA ARG A 19 1.55 -16.15 -5.62
C ARG A 19 0.57 -17.25 -6.03
N ASP A 20 0.01 -17.96 -5.06
CA ASP A 20 -0.82 -19.13 -5.23
C ASP A 20 -2.22 -18.89 -4.67
N ILE A 21 -3.24 -19.50 -5.28
CA ILE A 21 -4.61 -19.34 -4.78
C ILE A 21 -4.78 -20.16 -3.51
N ALA A 22 -4.43 -21.44 -3.55
CA ALA A 22 -4.68 -22.40 -2.48
C ALA A 22 -3.43 -23.20 -2.13
N HIS A 23 -3.40 -23.75 -0.92
CA HIS A 23 -2.37 -24.68 -0.49
C HIS A 23 -2.49 -26.02 -1.24
N ARG A 24 -1.52 -26.92 -1.05
CA ARG A 24 -1.42 -28.26 -1.67
C ARG A 24 -2.65 -29.17 -1.52
N ASP A 25 -3.58 -28.88 -0.61
CA ASP A 25 -4.80 -29.67 -0.44
C ASP A 25 -5.99 -29.04 -1.16
N ILE A 26 -5.87 -28.92 -2.48
CA ILE A 26 -6.91 -28.37 -3.36
C ILE A 26 -8.25 -29.08 -3.18
N ALA A 27 -8.23 -30.40 -2.98
CA ALA A 27 -9.45 -31.19 -2.86
C ALA A 27 -10.25 -30.79 -1.61
N THR A 28 -9.57 -30.58 -0.47
CA THR A 28 -10.21 -30.11 0.76
C THR A 28 -10.74 -28.68 0.62
N GLU A 29 -9.99 -27.79 -0.02
CA GLU A 29 -10.43 -26.40 -0.25
C GLU A 29 -11.64 -26.33 -1.19
N ALA A 30 -11.58 -27.05 -2.32
CA ALA A 30 -12.69 -27.17 -3.26
C ALA A 30 -13.95 -27.71 -2.59
N LYS A 31 -13.79 -28.76 -1.75
CA LYS A 31 -14.90 -29.32 -0.98
C LYS A 31 -15.48 -28.32 0.02
N THR A 32 -14.64 -27.59 0.74
CA THR A 32 -15.07 -26.57 1.70
C THR A 32 -15.91 -25.49 1.02
N ILE A 33 -15.42 -24.96 -0.12
CA ILE A 33 -16.15 -23.97 -0.91
C ILE A 33 -17.46 -24.56 -1.45
N ALA A 34 -17.44 -25.81 -1.96
CA ALA A 34 -18.63 -26.48 -2.46
C ALA A 34 -19.70 -26.65 -1.37
N ASP A 35 -19.29 -27.09 -0.19
CA ASP A 35 -20.20 -27.33 0.94
C ASP A 35 -20.78 -26.01 1.47
N GLU A 36 -20.07 -24.88 1.38
CA GLU A 36 -20.62 -23.55 1.71
C GLU A 36 -21.71 -23.10 0.73
N ILE A 37 -21.59 -23.46 -0.55
CA ILE A 37 -22.55 -23.07 -1.60
C ILE A 37 -23.74 -24.04 -1.63
N CYS A 38 -23.46 -25.34 -1.69
CA CYS A 38 -24.45 -26.41 -1.81
C CYS A 38 -23.90 -27.72 -1.22
N PRO A 39 -24.17 -28.01 0.07
CA PRO A 39 -23.66 -29.18 0.78
C PRO A 39 -23.88 -30.50 0.03
N GLY A 40 -22.81 -31.29 -0.11
CA GLY A 40 -22.88 -32.62 -0.72
C GLY A 40 -22.96 -32.65 -2.26
N ASN A 41 -22.82 -31.51 -2.94
CA ASN A 41 -22.81 -31.45 -4.40
C ASN A 41 -21.45 -31.86 -4.98
N VAL A 42 -21.32 -33.11 -5.42
CA VAL A 42 -20.07 -33.67 -5.98
C VAL A 42 -19.62 -32.99 -7.27
N GLU A 43 -20.57 -32.57 -8.12
CA GLU A 43 -20.25 -31.85 -9.37
C GLU A 43 -19.61 -30.49 -9.06
N LEU A 44 -20.11 -29.80 -8.04
CA LEU A 44 -19.58 -28.52 -7.60
C LEU A 44 -18.14 -28.65 -7.09
N VAL A 45 -17.83 -29.72 -6.33
CA VAL A 45 -16.47 -30.02 -5.91
C VAL A 45 -15.54 -30.16 -7.11
N GLN A 46 -15.94 -30.91 -8.14
CA GLN A 46 -15.14 -31.12 -9.36
C GLN A 46 -14.90 -29.82 -10.13
N ILE A 47 -15.92 -28.97 -10.25
CA ILE A 47 -15.81 -27.65 -10.90
C ILE A 47 -14.77 -26.77 -10.20
N LEU A 48 -14.82 -26.74 -8.86
CA LEU A 48 -13.92 -25.93 -8.04
C LEU A 48 -12.51 -26.49 -8.02
N GLU A 49 -12.36 -27.80 -7.91
CA GLU A 49 -11.06 -28.48 -7.99
C GLU A 49 -10.39 -28.21 -9.34
N GLN A 50 -11.14 -28.27 -10.44
CA GLN A 50 -10.62 -27.92 -11.77
C GLN A 50 -10.15 -26.46 -11.82
N ALA A 51 -10.94 -25.51 -11.29
CA ALA A 51 -10.56 -24.09 -11.27
C ALA A 51 -9.31 -23.83 -10.43
N LEU A 52 -9.17 -24.49 -9.28
CA LEU A 52 -8.02 -24.35 -8.39
C LEU A 52 -6.75 -24.99 -8.99
N ARG A 53 -6.86 -26.14 -9.68
CA ARG A 53 -5.71 -26.77 -10.35
C ARG A 53 -5.11 -25.92 -11.45
N VAL A 54 -5.92 -25.13 -12.18
CA VAL A 54 -5.40 -24.15 -13.15
C VAL A 54 -4.41 -23.18 -12.50
N SER A 55 -4.52 -22.93 -11.18
CA SER A 55 -3.57 -22.07 -10.49
C SER A 55 -2.21 -22.72 -10.23
N GLU A 56 -2.11 -24.06 -10.25
CA GLU A 56 -0.88 -24.83 -10.05
C GLU A 56 -0.14 -25.17 -11.36
N GLU A 57 -0.84 -25.28 -12.49
CA GLU A 57 -0.34 -25.81 -13.78
C GLU A 57 0.81 -25.00 -14.46
N GLY A 58 1.46 -24.07 -13.77
CA GLY A 58 2.62 -23.30 -14.24
C GLY A 58 3.96 -23.58 -13.53
N GLU A 59 4.00 -24.44 -12.50
CA GLU A 59 5.21 -24.59 -11.66
C GLU A 59 6.33 -25.48 -12.24
N GLN A 60 6.17 -26.07 -13.43
CA GLN A 60 7.17 -27.01 -13.97
C GLN A 60 8.37 -26.34 -14.67
N GLY A 61 8.45 -25.01 -14.70
CA GLY A 61 9.63 -24.28 -15.18
C GLY A 61 10.52 -23.82 -14.01
N GLU A 62 11.82 -24.11 -14.05
CA GLU A 62 12.82 -23.73 -13.03
C GLU A 62 13.00 -22.21 -12.84
N LEU A 63 12.28 -21.36 -13.58
CA LEU A 63 12.37 -19.91 -13.48
C LEU A 63 11.32 -19.40 -12.48
N ARG A 64 11.79 -19.10 -11.26
CA ARG A 64 11.03 -18.49 -10.16
C ARG A 64 10.30 -17.17 -10.51
N ASP A 65 10.58 -16.58 -11.67
CA ASP A 65 10.08 -15.25 -12.05
C ASP A 65 8.94 -15.25 -13.10
N ASP A 66 8.52 -16.41 -13.61
CA ASP A 66 7.46 -16.45 -14.62
C ASP A 66 6.09 -16.15 -13.98
N ARG A 67 5.61 -14.95 -14.23
CA ARG A 67 4.30 -14.51 -13.77
C ARG A 67 3.19 -15.39 -14.35
N LYS A 68 2.36 -15.95 -13.47
CA LYS A 68 1.24 -16.81 -13.84
C LYS A 68 0.25 -16.07 -14.77
N PRO A 69 -0.23 -16.69 -15.86
CA PRO A 69 -1.11 -16.02 -16.84
C PRO A 69 -2.42 -15.49 -16.27
N TRP A 70 -2.96 -16.13 -15.22
CA TRP A 70 -4.20 -15.74 -14.57
C TRP A 70 -4.01 -14.60 -13.55
N LEU A 71 -2.77 -14.28 -13.18
CA LEU A 71 -2.45 -13.29 -12.16
C LEU A 71 -2.64 -11.88 -12.73
N VAL A 72 -3.48 -11.07 -12.09
CA VAL A 72 -3.79 -9.70 -12.54
C VAL A 72 -2.55 -8.79 -12.38
N ASN A 73 -2.42 -7.78 -13.25
CA ASN A 73 -1.33 -6.80 -13.16
C ASN A 73 -1.32 -6.14 -11.77
N GLY A 74 -0.17 -6.18 -11.10
CA GLY A 74 0.00 -5.63 -9.75
C GLY A 74 -0.33 -6.57 -8.61
N LEU A 75 -0.65 -7.84 -8.88
CA LEU A 75 -0.77 -8.90 -7.89
C LEU A 75 0.46 -9.83 -7.98
N GLY A 76 0.90 -10.39 -6.84
CA GLY A 76 1.93 -11.44 -6.77
C GLY A 76 3.36 -10.98 -6.54
N TYR A 77 4.29 -11.93 -6.71
CA TYR A 77 5.74 -11.77 -6.54
C TYR A 77 6.28 -10.63 -7.40
N ASN A 78 7.03 -9.71 -6.79
CA ASN A 78 7.49 -8.44 -7.38
C ASN A 78 6.38 -7.50 -7.87
N GLY A 79 5.12 -7.83 -7.61
CA GLY A 79 3.99 -6.92 -7.82
C GLY A 79 4.09 -5.76 -6.83
N TYR A 80 4.22 -6.05 -5.54
CA TYR A 80 4.04 -5.04 -4.50
C TYR A 80 5.21 -4.05 -4.39
N ALA A 81 6.44 -4.56 -4.35
CA ALA A 81 7.65 -3.80 -4.02
C ALA A 81 8.80 -4.11 -4.99
N GLU A 82 9.60 -3.09 -5.34
CA GLU A 82 10.89 -3.28 -6.03
C GLU A 82 12.05 -3.33 -5.02
N ASP A 83 11.84 -2.75 -3.84
CA ASP A 83 12.79 -2.64 -2.73
C ASP A 83 12.05 -2.31 -1.43
N TYR A 84 12.80 -2.24 -0.34
CA TYR A 84 12.26 -2.05 0.99
C TYR A 84 13.05 -0.99 1.77
N ILE A 85 12.45 -0.49 2.84
CA ILE A 85 13.07 0.44 3.78
C ILE A 85 13.19 -0.25 5.13
N ALA A 86 14.43 -0.49 5.55
CA ALA A 86 14.76 -0.94 6.89
C ALA A 86 15.04 0.28 7.78
N ILE A 87 14.46 0.29 8.98
CA ILE A 87 14.58 1.37 9.96
C ILE A 87 15.03 0.75 11.28
N GLY A 88 16.13 1.25 11.81
CA GLY A 88 16.62 0.75 13.07
C GLY A 88 18.03 1.19 13.38
N CYS A 89 18.60 0.59 14.42
CA CYS A 89 20.02 0.72 14.70
C CYS A 89 20.68 -0.57 14.24
N PHE A 90 21.79 -0.46 13.54
CA PHE A 90 22.45 -1.60 12.92
C PHE A 90 23.92 -1.54 13.31
N ASP A 91 24.46 -2.66 13.78
CA ASP A 91 25.88 -2.75 14.12
C ASP A 91 26.80 -2.52 12.90
N ASP A 92 28.00 -2.03 13.19
CA ASP A 92 29.06 -1.85 12.20
C ASP A 92 29.78 -3.16 11.87
N GLU A 93 29.54 -4.23 12.65
CA GLU A 93 30.16 -5.56 12.49
C GLU A 93 29.57 -6.36 11.33
N ASN A 94 28.77 -5.73 10.45
CA ASN A 94 28.08 -6.32 9.30
C ASN A 94 27.12 -7.46 9.67
N ILE A 95 26.67 -7.55 10.92
CA ILE A 95 25.70 -8.56 11.31
C ILE A 95 24.27 -8.00 11.11
N GLY A 96 24.14 -6.67 11.10
CA GLY A 96 22.88 -5.99 10.80
C GLY A 96 21.88 -6.05 11.94
N PHE A 97 22.34 -6.39 13.15
CA PHE A 97 21.50 -6.45 14.34
C PHE A 97 21.51 -5.12 15.08
N ALA A 98 20.47 -4.90 15.89
CA ALA A 98 20.46 -3.77 16.81
C ALA A 98 21.40 -4.06 17.99
N PRO A 99 22.30 -3.15 18.35
CA PRO A 99 23.13 -3.33 19.53
C PRO A 99 22.26 -3.21 20.78
N MET A 100 21.91 -4.33 21.40
CA MET A 100 21.10 -4.37 22.63
C MET A 100 22.00 -4.29 23.87
N ARG A 101 21.64 -3.46 24.87
CA ARG A 101 22.31 -3.41 26.18
C ARG A 101 21.29 -3.62 27.29
N GLU A 102 21.49 -4.64 28.13
CA GLU A 102 20.59 -4.95 29.25
C GLU A 102 19.12 -5.13 28.83
N GLY A 103 18.88 -5.67 27.63
CA GLY A 103 17.53 -5.83 27.06
C GLY A 103 16.89 -4.53 26.57
N LYS A 104 17.63 -3.43 26.56
CA LYS A 104 17.22 -2.14 25.98
C LYS A 104 17.85 -1.94 24.61
N ALA A 105 17.13 -1.27 23.74
CA ALA A 105 17.59 -0.88 22.42
C ALA A 105 18.23 0.52 22.43
N PRO A 106 19.03 0.89 21.42
CA PRO A 106 19.47 2.27 21.27
C PRO A 106 18.27 3.19 21.04
N ARG A 107 18.38 4.43 21.50
CA ARG A 107 17.38 5.46 21.24
C ARG A 107 17.36 5.90 19.77
N GLY A 108 16.28 6.60 19.42
CA GLY A 108 15.95 7.07 18.08
C GLY A 108 16.98 8.00 17.45
N GLU A 109 17.84 8.66 18.22
CA GLU A 109 18.89 9.55 17.72
C GLU A 109 19.94 8.82 16.87
N HIS A 110 20.07 7.49 17.02
CA HIS A 110 21.00 6.64 16.28
C HIS A 110 20.32 5.76 15.23
N VAL A 111 19.05 6.03 14.93
CA VAL A 111 18.31 5.29 13.91
C VAL A 111 18.84 5.64 12.52
N GLU A 112 19.16 4.60 11.77
CA GLU A 112 19.50 4.64 10.36
C GLU A 112 18.29 4.21 9.52
N VAL A 113 18.21 4.77 8.31
CA VAL A 113 17.28 4.34 7.28
C VAL A 113 18.09 3.74 6.15
N ARG A 114 17.88 2.45 5.86
CA ARG A 114 18.54 1.74 4.77
C ARG A 114 17.50 1.36 3.73
N ARG A 115 17.76 1.68 2.47
CA ARG A 115 17.06 1.07 1.34
C ARG A 115 17.68 -0.30 1.12
N VAL A 116 16.89 -1.37 1.17
CA VAL A 116 17.37 -2.75 1.23
C VAL A 116 16.67 -3.64 0.22
N ASP A 117 17.30 -4.75 -0.10
CA ASP A 117 16.81 -5.77 -1.02
C ASP A 117 17.29 -7.17 -0.59
N GLY A 118 16.83 -8.22 -1.29
CA GLY A 118 17.16 -9.61 -0.97
C GLY A 118 16.46 -10.06 0.30
N ILE A 119 15.17 -9.72 0.44
CA ILE A 119 14.39 -10.04 1.64
C ILE A 119 14.25 -11.55 1.85
N SER A 120 14.48 -11.97 3.07
CA SER A 120 14.18 -13.31 3.59
C SER A 120 13.74 -13.17 5.04
N SER A 121 12.44 -13.36 5.30
CA SER A 121 11.94 -13.44 6.69
C SER A 121 12.20 -12.18 7.54
N GLY A 122 12.24 -10.99 6.92
CA GLY A 122 12.59 -9.72 7.57
C GLY A 122 14.10 -9.46 7.69
N SER A 123 14.95 -10.37 7.22
CA SER A 123 16.38 -10.15 7.04
C SER A 123 16.68 -9.80 5.58
N PHE A 124 17.61 -8.88 5.38
CA PHE A 124 18.01 -8.39 4.06
C PHE A 124 19.52 -8.53 3.92
N THR A 125 19.98 -9.03 2.77
CA THR A 125 21.40 -9.26 2.51
C THR A 125 22.06 -8.12 1.75
N GLN A 126 21.28 -7.18 1.22
CA GLN A 126 21.77 -6.11 0.36
C GLN A 126 21.20 -4.75 0.76
N VAL A 127 22.05 -3.73 0.71
CA VAL A 127 21.68 -2.31 0.83
C VAL A 127 21.79 -1.68 -0.56
N VAL A 128 20.73 -0.99 -0.98
CA VAL A 128 20.66 -0.25 -2.24
C VAL A 128 21.17 1.17 -2.00
N VAL A 129 22.28 1.52 -2.63
CA VAL A 129 22.86 2.87 -2.58
C VAL A 129 22.82 3.53 -3.96
N GLU A 130 22.80 4.85 -4.00
CA GLU A 130 22.94 5.60 -5.25
C GLU A 130 24.39 6.06 -5.42
N ARG A 131 25.04 5.66 -6.52
CA ARG A 131 26.39 6.07 -6.90
C ARG A 131 26.36 6.54 -8.35
N ASP A 132 26.79 7.78 -8.59
CA ASP A 132 26.82 8.38 -9.94
C ASP A 132 25.47 8.34 -10.67
N GLY A 133 24.35 8.48 -9.94
CA GLY A 133 22.99 8.42 -10.50
C GLY A 133 22.51 7.01 -10.82
N ARG A 134 23.24 5.97 -10.42
CA ARG A 134 22.87 4.56 -10.59
C ARG A 134 22.64 3.89 -9.25
N GLN A 135 21.67 2.99 -9.19
CA GLN A 135 21.45 2.14 -8.03
C GLN A 135 22.47 1.00 -8.03
N VAL A 136 23.25 0.90 -6.97
CA VAL A 136 24.24 -0.16 -6.73
C VAL A 136 23.80 -0.93 -5.49
N LYS A 137 23.84 -2.27 -5.57
CA LYS A 137 23.54 -3.14 -4.43
C LYS A 137 24.86 -3.52 -3.74
N GLU A 138 24.97 -3.18 -2.46
CA GLU A 138 26.10 -3.55 -1.61
C GLU A 138 25.70 -4.71 -0.70
N ASN A 139 26.53 -5.75 -0.63
CA ASN A 139 26.30 -6.87 0.31
C ASN A 139 26.55 -6.38 1.73
N ARG A 140 25.46 -6.13 2.47
CA ARG A 140 25.49 -5.66 3.86
C ARG A 140 24.22 -6.15 4.53
N ASP A 141 24.38 -7.00 5.54
CA ASP A 141 23.25 -7.58 6.24
C ASP A 141 22.50 -6.50 7.04
N THR A 142 21.18 -6.61 7.01
CA THR A 142 20.26 -5.72 7.71
C THR A 142 19.11 -6.58 8.23
N ASN A 143 19.02 -6.75 9.55
CA ASN A 143 18.04 -7.64 10.16
C ASN A 143 16.93 -6.84 10.86
N CYS A 144 15.69 -7.05 10.39
CA CYS A 144 14.48 -6.49 10.97
C CYS A 144 13.53 -7.55 11.55
N SER A 145 13.90 -8.84 11.49
CA SER A 145 13.03 -9.95 11.86
C SER A 145 12.56 -9.88 13.31
N ALA A 146 11.25 -9.78 13.52
CA ALA A 146 10.63 -9.86 14.85
C ALA A 146 10.74 -11.24 15.52
N THR A 147 11.06 -12.29 14.75
CA THR A 147 11.10 -13.68 15.26
C THR A 147 12.35 -13.98 16.09
N ASP A 148 13.37 -13.11 16.03
CA ASP A 148 14.60 -13.36 16.76
C ASP A 148 14.42 -13.17 18.28
N SER A 149 14.97 -14.14 19.01
CA SER A 149 14.88 -14.32 20.46
C SER A 149 15.36 -13.11 21.29
N ALA A 150 16.17 -12.23 20.70
CA ALA A 150 16.69 -11.02 21.34
C ALA A 150 15.68 -9.86 21.41
N GLY A 151 14.50 -9.97 20.79
CA GLY A 151 13.49 -8.91 20.80
C GLY A 151 13.92 -7.72 19.93
N MET A 152 14.07 -7.97 18.64
CA MET A 152 14.63 -7.02 17.68
C MET A 152 13.79 -5.75 17.52
N PRO A 153 14.39 -4.56 17.73
CA PRO A 153 13.69 -3.28 17.63
C PRO A 153 13.59 -2.77 16.19
N ASN A 154 14.45 -3.27 15.30
CA ASN A 154 14.48 -2.88 13.89
C ASN A 154 13.19 -3.30 13.21
N ILE A 155 12.70 -2.46 12.31
CA ILE A 155 11.45 -2.63 11.57
C ILE A 155 11.72 -2.44 10.08
N TRP A 156 10.81 -2.93 9.24
CA TRP A 156 10.89 -2.67 7.82
C TRP A 156 9.52 -2.38 7.22
N LEU A 157 9.54 -1.67 6.10
CA LEU A 157 8.37 -1.37 5.29
C LEU A 157 8.73 -1.56 3.82
N ASP A 158 7.74 -1.88 3.00
CA ASP A 158 7.83 -1.61 1.57
C ASP A 158 8.10 -0.11 1.33
N THR A 159 8.89 0.23 0.32
CA THR A 159 9.29 1.63 0.07
C THR A 159 8.10 2.54 -0.20
N ARG A 160 7.07 2.08 -0.93
CA ARG A 160 5.86 2.89 -1.12
C ARG A 160 5.12 3.07 0.19
N CYS A 161 5.00 2.00 0.98
CA CYS A 161 4.39 2.03 2.29
C CYS A 161 5.07 3.03 3.25
N TYR A 162 6.41 3.08 3.24
CA TYR A 162 7.17 4.08 4.02
C TYR A 162 6.76 5.51 3.62
N HIS A 163 6.81 5.82 2.33
CA HIS A 163 6.47 7.17 1.84
C HIS A 163 4.99 7.53 1.97
N TYR A 164 4.10 6.54 1.87
CA TYR A 164 2.69 6.71 2.18
C TYR A 164 2.49 7.07 3.64
N LEU A 165 3.09 6.33 4.57
CA LEU A 165 2.97 6.62 5.98
C LEU A 165 3.50 8.03 6.29
N GLU A 166 4.67 8.37 5.77
CA GLU A 166 5.29 9.69 5.93
C GLU A 166 4.39 10.84 5.42
N SER A 167 3.78 10.65 4.24
CA SER A 167 3.03 11.70 3.54
C SER A 167 1.56 11.82 3.99
N TRP A 168 0.99 10.73 4.51
CA TRP A 168 -0.42 10.65 4.87
C TRP A 168 -0.71 10.95 6.33
N VAL A 169 0.28 10.83 7.21
CA VAL A 169 0.19 11.35 8.59
C VAL A 169 0.02 12.86 8.53
N ASP A 170 -1.03 13.37 9.17
CA ASP A 170 -1.22 14.82 9.30
C ASP A 170 -0.36 15.34 10.46
N TRP A 171 0.87 15.71 10.16
CA TRP A 171 1.81 16.24 11.17
C TRP A 171 1.33 17.50 11.89
N GLN A 172 0.34 18.22 11.34
CA GLN A 172 -0.26 19.38 12.01
C GLN A 172 -1.29 18.96 13.06
N SER A 173 -1.94 17.80 12.89
CA SER A 173 -2.88 17.23 13.87
C SER A 173 -2.14 16.58 15.04
N VAL A 174 -0.94 16.06 14.79
CA VAL A 174 -0.10 15.42 15.81
C VAL A 174 0.49 16.50 16.73
N PRO A 175 0.25 16.45 18.06
CA PRO A 175 0.73 17.46 18.99
C PRO A 175 2.27 17.52 19.00
N ALA A 176 2.81 18.69 19.37
CA ALA A 176 4.24 18.80 19.65
C ALA A 176 4.64 17.83 20.79
N PRO A 177 5.86 17.29 20.78
CA PRO A 177 6.38 16.44 21.86
C PRO A 177 6.23 17.10 23.23
N SER A 178 5.71 16.35 24.22
CA SER A 178 5.59 16.84 25.59
C SER A 178 6.95 17.21 26.17
N LYS A 179 7.04 18.44 26.73
CA LYS A 179 8.27 18.94 27.36
C LYS A 179 8.76 18.01 28.49
N HIS A 180 7.87 17.31 29.18
CA HIS A 180 8.27 16.50 30.33
C HIS A 180 9.08 15.23 29.99
N HIS A 181 9.08 14.79 28.72
CA HIS A 181 9.80 13.57 28.31
C HIS A 181 10.89 13.82 27.27
N ILE A 182 10.80 14.92 26.49
CA ILE A 182 11.65 15.15 25.31
C ILE A 182 12.34 16.54 25.34
N SER A 183 12.09 17.41 26.33
CA SER A 183 12.48 18.85 26.25
C SER A 183 13.96 19.18 26.11
N SER A 184 14.87 18.22 26.31
CA SER A 184 16.31 18.45 26.12
C SER A 184 16.87 17.87 24.83
N ARG A 185 16.03 17.22 24.01
CA ARG A 185 16.48 16.48 22.83
C ARG A 185 16.22 17.25 21.53
N PRO A 186 17.08 17.08 20.52
CA PRO A 186 16.74 17.52 19.18
C PRO A 186 15.47 16.82 18.68
N PRO A 187 14.68 17.46 17.80
CA PRO A 187 13.57 16.78 17.12
C PRO A 187 14.07 15.52 16.42
N LEU A 188 13.37 14.40 16.65
CA LEU A 188 13.65 13.15 15.98
C LEU A 188 13.18 13.21 14.51
N SER A 189 13.85 12.46 13.64
CA SER A 189 13.37 12.24 12.28
C SER A 189 12.06 11.44 12.29
N PHE A 190 11.34 11.42 11.17
CA PHE A 190 10.16 10.57 11.01
C PHE A 190 10.45 9.10 11.34
N ALA A 191 11.53 8.54 10.76
CA ALA A 191 11.92 7.15 10.96
C ALA A 191 12.34 6.88 12.41
N SER A 192 13.07 7.80 13.03
CA SER A 192 13.45 7.74 14.45
C SER A 192 12.22 7.72 15.38
N GLU A 193 11.23 8.59 15.13
CA GLU A 193 9.99 8.58 15.91
C GLU A 193 9.17 7.30 15.66
N LEU A 194 9.08 6.82 14.41
CA LEU A 194 8.40 5.56 14.08
C LEU A 194 9.01 4.39 14.85
N TYR A 195 10.33 4.27 14.83
CA TYR A 195 11.09 3.26 15.57
C TYR A 195 10.80 3.33 17.08
N GLU A 196 10.94 4.51 17.70
CA GLU A 196 10.71 4.63 19.14
C GLU A 196 9.25 4.37 19.52
N MET A 197 8.31 4.89 18.74
CA MET A 197 6.88 4.69 18.95
C MET A 197 6.51 3.21 18.91
N ILE A 198 7.08 2.44 17.97
CA ILE A 198 6.75 1.03 17.80
C ILE A 198 7.39 0.17 18.89
N TYR A 199 8.65 0.44 19.23
CA TYR A 199 9.36 -0.37 20.22
C TYR A 199 8.91 -0.06 21.65
N SER A 200 8.60 1.20 21.99
CA SER A 200 8.26 1.64 23.35
C SER A 200 6.89 1.22 23.89
N ARG A 201 6.12 0.47 23.09
CA ARG A 201 4.75 0.07 23.45
C ARG A 201 4.70 -0.95 24.57
N LYS A 202 3.57 -0.95 25.29
CA LYS A 202 3.29 -1.97 26.30
C LYS A 202 3.08 -3.36 25.69
N ARG A 203 2.31 -3.43 24.60
CA ARG A 203 2.17 -4.63 23.77
C ARG A 203 3.19 -4.52 22.64
N GLN A 204 4.14 -5.45 22.62
CA GLN A 204 5.12 -5.51 21.55
C GLN A 204 4.47 -5.96 20.24
N ARG A 205 5.22 -5.81 19.15
CA ARG A 205 4.90 -6.43 17.87
C ARG A 205 4.67 -7.93 18.09
N ASP A 206 3.71 -8.48 17.38
CA ASP A 206 3.47 -9.91 17.38
C ASP A 206 4.73 -10.64 16.88
N SER A 207 5.22 -11.61 17.66
CA SER A 207 6.51 -12.27 17.37
C SER A 207 6.46 -13.12 16.11
N SER A 208 5.27 -13.51 15.64
CA SER A 208 5.10 -14.25 14.38
C SER A 208 5.04 -13.34 13.16
N SER A 209 4.27 -12.26 13.22
CA SER A 209 3.99 -11.40 12.05
C SER A 209 4.84 -10.14 11.99
N GLY A 210 5.45 -9.73 13.10
CA GLY A 210 6.13 -8.45 13.23
C GLY A 210 5.18 -7.24 13.23
N LEU A 211 3.86 -7.44 13.31
CA LEU A 211 2.87 -6.36 13.25
C LEU A 211 2.51 -5.82 14.66
N PRO A 212 2.28 -4.51 14.82
CA PRO A 212 1.71 -3.94 16.04
C PRO A 212 0.26 -4.38 16.25
N PRO A 213 -0.10 -4.95 17.42
CA PRO A 213 -1.41 -5.54 17.65
C PRO A 213 -2.57 -4.52 17.74
N GLU A 214 -2.27 -3.22 17.79
CA GLU A 214 -3.27 -2.16 17.88
C GLU A 214 -3.65 -1.54 16.52
N ILE A 215 -3.04 -2.02 15.44
CA ILE A 215 -3.43 -1.66 14.08
C ILE A 215 -4.34 -2.78 13.55
N ASP A 216 -5.53 -2.41 13.07
CA ASP A 216 -6.43 -3.30 12.35
C ASP A 216 -5.95 -3.43 10.90
N TYR A 217 -5.35 -4.57 10.57
CA TYR A 217 -4.94 -4.94 9.21
C TYR A 217 -6.05 -5.61 8.39
N GLN A 218 -7.28 -5.59 8.91
CA GLN A 218 -8.48 -6.15 8.31
C GLN A 218 -8.42 -7.67 8.12
N GLY A 219 -7.67 -8.40 8.93
CA GLY A 219 -7.56 -9.85 8.82
C GLY A 219 -6.68 -10.30 7.65
N ILE A 220 -5.70 -9.48 7.23
CA ILE A 220 -4.66 -9.92 6.28
C ILE A 220 -3.65 -10.83 6.99
N GLU A 221 -3.46 -10.65 8.29
CA GLU A 221 -2.62 -11.48 9.15
C GLU A 221 -3.04 -12.96 9.13
N ALA A 222 -4.30 -13.26 8.81
CA ALA A 222 -4.77 -14.62 8.62
C ALA A 222 -4.15 -15.33 7.41
N SER A 223 -3.58 -14.60 6.45
CA SER A 223 -2.77 -15.17 5.36
C SER A 223 -1.39 -15.61 5.77
N LEU A 224 -0.96 -15.26 6.98
CA LEU A 224 0.32 -15.63 7.52
C LEU A 224 0.21 -16.91 8.34
N GLU A 225 0.27 -18.06 7.67
CA GLU A 225 0.34 -19.36 8.36
C GLU A 225 1.79 -19.67 8.75
N GLN A 226 2.62 -19.86 7.73
CA GLN A 226 4.08 -20.03 7.83
C GLN A 226 4.80 -19.06 6.88
N TRP A 227 4.21 -18.88 5.70
CA TRP A 227 4.57 -17.98 4.62
C TRP A 227 3.28 -17.32 4.12
N GLN A 228 3.38 -16.13 3.55
CA GLN A 228 2.24 -15.45 2.93
C GLN A 228 2.09 -15.81 1.45
N ASP A 229 2.23 -17.09 1.10
CA ASP A 229 2.28 -17.56 -0.30
C ASP A 229 0.88 -17.73 -0.93
N PHE A 230 -0.17 -17.85 -0.11
CA PHE A 230 -1.51 -18.27 -0.53
C PHE A 230 -2.60 -17.21 -0.28
N PHE A 231 -3.54 -17.05 -1.22
CA PHE A 231 -4.69 -16.16 -1.06
C PHE A 231 -5.83 -16.77 -0.21
N MET A 232 -6.00 -18.09 -0.24
CA MET A 232 -7.14 -18.79 0.35
C MET A 232 -7.38 -18.49 1.85
N PRO A 233 -6.35 -18.36 2.71
CA PRO A 233 -6.60 -18.07 4.12
C PRO A 233 -7.27 -16.71 4.36
N CYS A 234 -7.22 -15.78 3.40
CA CYS A 234 -7.94 -14.51 3.46
C CYS A 234 -9.42 -14.60 3.06
N ARG A 235 -9.92 -15.78 2.63
CA ARG A 235 -11.28 -15.96 2.11
C ARG A 235 -12.36 -15.63 3.12
N ARG A 236 -13.43 -14.97 2.64
CA ARG A 236 -14.62 -14.65 3.42
C ARG A 236 -15.89 -15.11 2.71
N GLY A 237 -16.22 -16.40 2.90
CA GLY A 237 -17.36 -17.05 2.25
C GLY A 237 -17.10 -17.36 0.77
N SER A 238 -18.17 -17.71 0.06
CA SER A 238 -18.10 -18.15 -1.35
C SER A 238 -19.14 -17.44 -2.23
N LYS A 239 -19.47 -16.19 -1.89
CA LYS A 239 -20.55 -15.43 -2.53
C LYS A 239 -20.27 -15.18 -4.02
N HIS A 240 -19.09 -14.68 -4.35
CA HIS A 240 -18.77 -14.31 -5.73
C HIS A 240 -18.59 -15.56 -6.58
N VAL A 241 -17.97 -16.60 -6.02
CA VAL A 241 -17.82 -17.90 -6.68
C VAL A 241 -19.19 -18.53 -6.97
N ALA A 242 -20.12 -18.53 -6.00
CA ALA A 242 -21.49 -19.02 -6.22
C ALA A 242 -22.16 -18.29 -7.39
N GLN A 243 -22.14 -16.96 -7.40
CA GLN A 243 -22.72 -16.15 -8.46
C GLN A 243 -22.09 -16.41 -9.83
N ALA A 244 -20.77 -16.60 -9.88
CA ALA A 244 -20.05 -16.92 -11.11
C ALA A 244 -20.45 -18.30 -11.65
N ILE A 245 -20.60 -19.29 -10.77
CA ILE A 245 -21.02 -20.66 -11.14
C ILE A 245 -22.47 -20.67 -11.63
N GLU A 246 -23.37 -19.93 -10.98
CA GLU A 246 -24.76 -19.72 -11.42
C GLU A 246 -24.83 -19.06 -12.80
N ALA A 247 -23.91 -18.13 -13.09
CA ALA A 247 -23.77 -17.51 -14.40
C ALA A 247 -23.13 -18.42 -15.46
N GLY A 248 -22.77 -19.66 -15.10
CA GLY A 248 -22.21 -20.66 -16.01
C GLY A 248 -20.69 -20.62 -16.18
N LEU A 249 -19.96 -19.82 -15.40
CA LEU A 249 -18.50 -19.77 -15.45
C LEU A 249 -17.88 -21.05 -14.86
N ARG A 250 -16.78 -21.53 -15.44
CA ARG A 250 -16.08 -22.79 -15.08
C ARG A 250 -14.57 -22.65 -15.28
N GLY A 251 -13.78 -23.55 -14.71
CA GLY A 251 -12.32 -23.60 -14.91
C GLY A 251 -11.63 -22.27 -14.59
N ALA A 252 -10.73 -21.81 -15.48
CA ALA A 252 -9.98 -20.56 -15.32
C ALA A 252 -10.86 -19.31 -15.15
N ASP A 253 -12.06 -19.31 -15.75
CA ASP A 253 -12.98 -18.17 -15.69
C ASP A 253 -13.55 -17.94 -14.29
N LEU A 254 -13.41 -18.91 -13.37
CA LEU A 254 -13.79 -18.77 -11.97
C LEU A 254 -12.72 -18.04 -11.12
N ILE A 255 -11.47 -17.96 -11.60
CA ILE A 255 -10.35 -17.39 -10.83
C ILE A 255 -10.65 -15.96 -10.33
N PRO A 256 -11.17 -15.02 -11.15
CA PRO A 256 -11.49 -13.68 -10.66
C PRO A 256 -12.52 -13.67 -9.51
N ALA A 257 -13.49 -14.58 -9.55
CA ALA A 257 -14.49 -14.69 -8.48
C ALA A 257 -13.88 -15.29 -7.20
N ILE A 258 -13.00 -16.30 -7.33
CA ILE A 258 -12.25 -16.89 -6.22
C ILE A 258 -11.37 -15.82 -5.56
N LEU A 259 -10.62 -15.05 -6.35
CA LEU A 259 -9.75 -13.97 -5.84
C LEU A 259 -10.55 -12.89 -5.10
N ARG A 260 -11.77 -12.55 -5.56
CA ARG A 260 -12.66 -11.62 -4.85
C ARG A 260 -13.10 -12.16 -3.49
N ASP A 261 -13.51 -13.41 -3.42
CA ASP A 261 -13.87 -14.07 -2.16
C ASP A 261 -12.65 -14.19 -1.22
N CYS A 262 -11.45 -14.40 -1.78
CA CYS A 262 -10.16 -14.38 -1.08
C CYS A 262 -9.67 -12.98 -0.70
N ARG A 263 -10.40 -11.91 -1.07
CA ARG A 263 -9.99 -10.51 -0.84
C ARG A 263 -8.58 -10.21 -1.37
N ALA A 264 -8.23 -10.80 -2.52
CA ALA A 264 -6.92 -10.63 -3.15
C ALA A 264 -6.56 -9.16 -3.43
N TRP A 265 -7.58 -8.29 -3.52
CA TRP A 265 -7.41 -6.85 -3.60
C TRP A 265 -6.51 -6.26 -2.49
N MET A 266 -6.41 -6.87 -1.29
CA MET A 266 -5.52 -6.39 -0.22
C MET A 266 -4.02 -6.52 -0.56
N PHE A 267 -3.68 -7.36 -1.54
CA PHE A 267 -2.32 -7.60 -2.03
C PHE A 267 -2.04 -6.89 -3.36
N MET A 268 -3.02 -6.17 -3.91
CA MET A 268 -2.83 -5.41 -5.13
C MET A 268 -1.92 -4.21 -4.87
N ARG A 269 -1.02 -3.92 -5.80
CA ARG A 269 -0.30 -2.65 -5.84
C ARG A 269 -1.24 -1.45 -5.65
N PRO A 270 -0.91 -0.51 -4.76
CA PRO A 270 -1.74 0.64 -4.45
C PRO A 270 -1.54 1.85 -5.40
N ASP A 271 -0.76 1.68 -6.47
CA ASP A 271 -0.40 2.73 -7.44
C ASP A 271 -0.95 2.47 -8.86
N ILE A 272 -1.88 1.51 -9.00
CA ILE A 272 -2.57 1.25 -10.28
C ILE A 272 -3.86 2.07 -10.33
N TRP A 273 -3.85 3.09 -11.19
CA TRP A 273 -4.92 4.08 -11.33
C TRP A 273 -6.04 3.61 -12.28
N PRO A 274 -7.31 3.87 -11.97
CA PRO A 274 -8.41 3.48 -12.84
C PRO A 274 -8.47 4.36 -14.09
N THR A 275 -8.60 3.73 -15.26
CA THR A 275 -8.86 4.42 -16.53
C THR A 275 -10.36 4.66 -16.70
N PRO A 276 -10.76 5.73 -17.41
CA PRO A 276 -12.17 5.93 -17.73
C PRO A 276 -12.70 4.74 -18.56
N PRO A 277 -13.97 4.33 -18.36
CA PRO A 277 -14.56 3.28 -19.17
C PRO A 277 -14.60 3.70 -20.65
N ALA A 278 -14.38 2.75 -21.57
CA ALA A 278 -14.40 3.01 -23.01
C ALA A 278 -15.71 3.65 -23.51
N THR A 279 -16.82 3.41 -22.79
CA THR A 279 -18.10 4.07 -22.98
C THR A 279 -18.35 5.00 -21.78
N THR A 280 -18.00 6.27 -21.93
CA THR A 280 -18.35 7.35 -21.00
C THR A 280 -19.85 7.63 -21.13
N LEU A 281 -20.69 6.75 -20.56
CA LEU A 281 -22.08 7.10 -20.33
C LEU A 281 -22.09 8.15 -19.22
N SER A 282 -22.42 9.40 -19.57
CA SER A 282 -22.56 10.49 -18.61
C SER A 282 -23.62 10.11 -17.57
N PHE A 283 -23.15 9.65 -16.41
CA PHE A 283 -24.01 9.15 -15.35
C PHE A 283 -24.93 10.25 -14.79
N ILE A 284 -24.55 11.52 -14.95
CA ILE A 284 -25.30 12.69 -14.50
C ILE A 284 -26.75 12.68 -15.02
N SER A 285 -27.03 12.07 -16.19
CA SER A 285 -28.40 11.95 -16.69
C SER A 285 -29.31 10.98 -15.91
N ARG A 286 -28.77 10.09 -15.06
CA ARG A 286 -29.61 9.12 -14.32
C ARG A 286 -30.03 9.55 -12.91
N MET A 287 -29.43 10.60 -12.35
CA MET A 287 -29.83 11.11 -11.02
C MET A 287 -30.91 12.20 -11.06
N GLN A 288 -31.30 12.68 -12.25
CA GLN A 288 -32.47 13.55 -12.42
C GLN A 288 -33.77 12.73 -12.33
N VAL A 289 -34.09 12.24 -11.13
CA VAL A 289 -35.41 11.71 -10.82
C VAL A 289 -36.23 12.80 -10.15
N LEU A 290 -37.30 13.18 -10.84
CA LEU A 290 -38.39 14.10 -10.52
C LEU A 290 -38.65 14.27 -9.01
N LEU A 291 -38.32 15.45 -8.47
CA LEU A 291 -38.73 15.90 -7.14
C LEU A 291 -39.52 17.20 -7.26
N GLU A 292 -40.78 17.09 -7.68
CA GLU A 292 -41.81 18.10 -7.40
C GLU A 292 -42.52 17.69 -6.10
N SER A 293 -42.29 18.40 -4.99
CA SER A 293 -43.20 18.39 -3.84
C SER A 293 -42.93 19.52 -2.86
N ASP A 294 -44.01 20.17 -2.42
CA ASP A 294 -44.11 21.28 -1.45
C ASP A 294 -43.71 20.90 -0.01
N SER A 295 -42.50 20.36 0.21
CA SER A 295 -42.01 20.12 1.58
C SER A 295 -41.22 21.33 2.09
N VAL A 296 -41.53 21.79 3.30
CA VAL A 296 -40.77 22.83 4.00
C VAL A 296 -39.31 22.39 4.13
N ALA A 297 -38.40 23.15 3.48
CA ALA A 297 -36.98 22.85 3.51
C ALA A 297 -36.45 22.87 4.96
N PRO A 298 -35.62 21.89 5.36
CA PRO A 298 -34.99 21.93 6.68
C PRO A 298 -34.09 23.17 6.77
N ARG A 299 -33.90 23.72 7.98
CA ARG A 299 -33.04 24.90 8.21
C ARG A 299 -31.63 24.71 7.65
N LEU A 300 -31.12 23.49 7.65
CA LEU A 300 -29.80 23.19 7.06
C LEU A 300 -29.76 23.48 5.54
N ALA A 301 -30.85 23.20 4.82
CA ALA A 301 -30.99 23.52 3.40
C ALA A 301 -31.26 25.02 3.13
N THR A 302 -31.34 25.84 4.17
CA THR A 302 -31.43 27.32 4.04
C THR A 302 -30.09 28.02 4.28
N LEU A 303 -29.04 27.28 4.63
CA LEU A 303 -27.71 27.85 4.78
C LEU A 303 -27.11 28.22 3.42
N PRO A 304 -26.29 29.29 3.34
CA PRO A 304 -25.41 29.54 2.21
C PRO A 304 -24.55 28.30 1.89
N ASN A 305 -24.33 28.05 0.60
CA ASN A 305 -23.58 26.88 0.14
C ASN A 305 -22.17 26.82 0.75
N GLU A 306 -21.55 27.97 1.01
CA GLU A 306 -20.22 28.07 1.62
C GLU A 306 -20.21 27.56 3.06
N LEU A 307 -21.23 27.92 3.85
CA LEU A 307 -21.37 27.43 5.23
C LEU A 307 -21.71 25.95 5.25
N LEU A 308 -22.56 25.50 4.32
CA LEU A 308 -22.87 24.09 4.19
C LEU A 308 -21.63 23.29 3.80
N LEU A 309 -20.84 23.74 2.82
CA LEU A 309 -19.57 23.12 2.44
C LEU A 309 -18.59 23.08 3.62
N ALA A 310 -18.47 24.16 4.39
CA ALA A 310 -17.61 24.18 5.58
C ALA A 310 -18.06 23.17 6.65
N ILE A 311 -19.37 22.99 6.87
CA ILE A 311 -19.91 21.97 7.78
C ILE A 311 -19.62 20.56 7.22
N LEU A 312 -19.87 20.35 5.94
CA LEU A 312 -19.73 19.06 5.28
C LEU A 312 -18.27 18.63 5.13
N ARG A 313 -17.33 19.58 5.07
CA ARG A 313 -15.88 19.34 5.07
C ARG A 313 -15.45 18.54 6.30
N GLU A 314 -16.12 18.76 7.44
CA GLU A 314 -15.85 18.07 8.69
C GLU A 314 -16.54 16.69 8.78
N LEU A 315 -17.36 16.32 7.79
CA LEU A 315 -18.09 15.07 7.77
C LEU A 315 -17.42 14.02 6.86
N PRO A 316 -17.35 12.75 7.31
CA PRO A 316 -17.03 11.64 6.41
C PRO A 316 -18.03 11.56 5.24
N LEU A 317 -17.56 11.13 4.06
CA LEU A 317 -18.42 10.99 2.87
C LEU A 317 -19.63 10.09 3.12
N GLN A 318 -19.50 9.06 3.97
CA GLN A 318 -20.62 8.21 4.36
C GLN A 318 -21.70 9.00 5.11
N SER A 319 -21.30 9.89 6.01
CA SER A 319 -22.21 10.78 6.74
C SER A 319 -22.86 11.80 5.81
N PHE A 320 -22.14 12.28 4.79
CA PHE A 320 -22.71 13.12 3.73
C PHE A 320 -23.80 12.39 2.95
N LEU A 321 -23.55 11.15 2.53
CA LEU A 321 -24.55 10.33 1.82
C LEU A 321 -25.73 9.96 2.73
N ALA A 322 -25.49 9.69 4.00
CA ALA A 322 -26.56 9.48 4.98
C ALA A 322 -27.40 10.75 5.17
N LEU A 323 -26.77 11.92 5.25
CA LEU A 323 -27.44 13.22 5.35
C LEU A 323 -28.31 13.50 4.12
N SER A 324 -27.81 13.19 2.91
CA SER A 324 -28.59 13.35 1.68
C SER A 324 -29.79 12.41 1.62
N ALA A 325 -29.79 11.31 2.39
CA ALA A 325 -30.94 10.43 2.51
C ALA A 325 -31.99 10.90 3.55
N THR A 326 -31.73 11.94 4.35
CA THR A 326 -32.64 12.33 5.45
C THR A 326 -33.90 13.06 5.00
N CYS A 327 -33.82 13.88 3.96
CA CYS A 327 -35.00 14.53 3.37
C CYS A 327 -34.77 14.89 1.90
N ARG A 328 -35.88 15.08 1.16
CA ARG A 328 -35.85 15.36 -0.29
C ARG A 328 -35.12 16.65 -0.64
N ALA A 329 -35.29 17.71 0.15
CA ALA A 329 -34.64 19.00 -0.09
C ALA A 329 -33.11 18.90 0.05
N LEU A 330 -32.63 18.24 1.11
CA LEU A 330 -31.20 17.97 1.28
C LEU A 330 -30.69 16.99 0.22
N HIS A 331 -31.49 15.98 -0.15
CA HIS A 331 -31.13 15.09 -1.24
C HIS A 331 -30.88 15.87 -2.54
N ALA A 332 -31.86 16.66 -2.99
CA ALA A 332 -31.78 17.44 -4.22
C ALA A 332 -30.58 18.40 -4.22
N MET A 333 -30.35 19.09 -3.10
CA MET A 333 -29.21 20.00 -2.93
C MET A 333 -27.87 19.26 -2.93
N LEU A 334 -27.71 18.24 -2.10
CA LEU A 334 -26.43 17.54 -1.91
C LEU A 334 -26.07 16.67 -3.11
N THR A 335 -27.06 16.22 -3.88
CA THR A 335 -26.85 15.48 -5.13
C THR A 335 -26.81 16.38 -6.36
N GLU A 336 -26.99 17.69 -6.21
CA GLU A 336 -26.80 18.65 -7.30
C GLU A 336 -25.37 18.48 -7.83
N PRO A 337 -25.16 18.23 -9.14
CA PRO A 337 -23.85 17.91 -9.67
C PRO A 337 -22.77 18.95 -9.33
N SER A 338 -23.12 20.24 -9.40
CA SER A 338 -22.19 21.33 -9.11
C SER A 338 -21.76 21.37 -7.63
N PHE A 339 -22.69 21.09 -6.72
CA PHE A 339 -22.44 21.06 -5.28
C PHE A 339 -21.66 19.81 -4.90
N CYS A 340 -22.09 18.64 -5.38
CA CYS A 340 -21.41 17.37 -5.16
C CYS A 340 -19.98 17.40 -5.69
N ASP A 341 -19.75 17.98 -6.87
CA ASP A 341 -18.42 18.17 -7.44
C ASP A 341 -17.50 19.01 -6.53
N ARG A 342 -18.01 20.11 -5.95
CA ARG A 342 -17.26 20.91 -4.96
C ARG A 342 -16.97 20.15 -3.67
N VAL A 343 -17.95 19.38 -3.15
CA VAL A 343 -17.74 18.54 -1.97
C VAL A 343 -16.64 17.51 -2.23
N LEU A 344 -16.67 16.86 -3.39
CA LEU A 344 -15.65 15.88 -3.77
C LEU A 344 -14.29 16.53 -3.96
N LEU A 345 -14.21 17.70 -4.60
CA LEU A 345 -12.97 18.45 -4.72
C LEU A 345 -12.37 18.73 -3.34
N GLU A 346 -13.14 19.29 -2.42
CA GLU A 346 -12.68 19.57 -1.05
C GLU A 346 -12.26 18.30 -0.32
N ALA A 347 -13.03 17.21 -0.45
CA ALA A 347 -12.72 15.93 0.17
C ALA A 347 -11.43 15.30 -0.38
N ILE A 348 -11.12 15.51 -1.67
CA ILE A 348 -9.88 15.03 -2.30
C ILE A 348 -8.68 15.88 -1.88
N VAL A 349 -8.81 17.21 -1.86
CA VAL A 349 -7.68 18.11 -1.59
C VAL A 349 -7.34 18.16 -0.10
N CYS A 350 -8.36 18.27 0.75
CA CYS A 350 -8.20 18.55 2.18
C CYS A 350 -8.72 17.44 3.09
N GLY A 351 -9.54 16.51 2.57
CA GLY A 351 -10.37 15.65 3.39
C GLY A 351 -10.04 14.16 3.33
N GLY A 352 -11.05 13.34 3.65
CA GLY A 352 -10.95 11.88 3.75
C GLY A 352 -10.70 11.15 2.43
N LEU A 353 -10.64 11.84 1.29
CA LEU A 353 -10.32 11.28 -0.03
C LEU A 353 -8.92 11.65 -0.53
N ARG A 354 -8.09 12.27 0.31
CA ARG A 354 -6.70 12.61 -0.02
C ARG A 354 -5.87 11.41 -0.47
N TRP A 355 -6.24 10.20 -0.04
CA TRP A 355 -5.63 8.96 -0.52
C TRP A 355 -5.80 8.72 -2.03
N ILE A 356 -6.66 9.45 -2.74
CA ILE A 356 -6.79 9.34 -4.21
C ILE A 356 -5.77 10.25 -4.93
N LEU A 357 -5.01 11.07 -4.21
CA LEU A 357 -3.90 11.82 -4.79
C LEU A 357 -2.62 10.97 -4.74
N PRO A 358 -1.73 11.10 -5.75
CA PRO A 358 -0.43 10.46 -5.69
C PRO A 358 0.43 11.06 -4.58
N VAL A 359 1.39 10.30 -4.07
CA VAL A 359 2.34 10.79 -3.07
C VAL A 359 3.54 11.46 -3.74
N ASP A 360 3.91 12.64 -3.24
CA ASP A 360 4.94 13.48 -3.86
C ASP A 360 6.34 12.84 -3.85
N ALA A 361 6.65 12.07 -2.81
CA ALA A 361 7.91 11.35 -2.66
C ALA A 361 8.07 10.16 -3.63
N LEU A 362 7.06 9.84 -4.44
CA LEU A 362 7.07 8.73 -5.40
C LEU A 362 6.89 9.25 -6.85
N PRO A 363 7.97 9.68 -7.53
CA PRO A 363 7.88 10.28 -8.86
C PRO A 363 7.29 9.35 -9.94
N ALA A 364 7.52 8.04 -9.85
CA ALA A 364 6.92 7.07 -10.76
C ALA A 364 5.39 7.03 -10.61
N GLU A 365 4.90 7.04 -9.36
CA GLU A 365 3.47 7.08 -9.08
C GLU A 365 2.83 8.39 -9.56
N LYS A 366 3.47 9.54 -9.32
CA LYS A 366 2.96 10.84 -9.81
C LYS A 366 2.76 10.84 -11.32
N ARG A 367 3.72 10.29 -12.07
CA ARG A 367 3.63 10.21 -13.53
C ARG A 367 2.54 9.26 -13.98
N ALA A 368 2.45 8.07 -13.38
CA ALA A 368 1.37 7.13 -13.66
C ALA A 368 0.00 7.76 -13.38
N ALA A 369 -0.16 8.42 -12.24
CA ALA A 369 -1.37 9.15 -11.86
C ALA A 369 -1.70 10.25 -12.87
N HIS A 370 -0.73 11.09 -13.22
CA HIS A 370 -0.91 12.16 -14.21
C HIS A 370 -1.39 11.60 -15.56
N ASN A 371 -0.71 10.56 -16.07
CA ASN A 371 -0.99 9.96 -17.36
C ASN A 371 -2.35 9.28 -17.43
N VAL A 372 -2.86 8.75 -16.31
CA VAL A 372 -4.20 8.17 -16.23
C VAL A 372 -5.25 9.24 -15.97
N MET A 373 -5.04 10.15 -15.02
CA MET A 373 -6.01 11.19 -14.65
C MET A 373 -6.30 12.16 -15.79
N ARG A 374 -5.31 12.49 -16.64
CA ARG A 374 -5.56 13.32 -17.83
C ARG A 374 -6.59 12.68 -18.80
N LEU A 375 -6.76 11.36 -18.77
CA LEU A 375 -7.74 10.67 -19.62
C LEU A 375 -9.19 10.93 -19.18
N TRP A 376 -9.38 11.36 -17.92
CA TRP A 376 -10.68 11.76 -17.36
C TRP A 376 -11.09 13.18 -17.74
N LEU A 377 -10.23 13.93 -18.44
CA LEU A 377 -10.56 15.21 -19.05
C LEU A 377 -11.03 15.02 -20.50
N PRO A 378 -11.90 15.92 -20.99
CA PRO A 378 -12.17 16.06 -22.42
C PRO A 378 -10.87 16.24 -23.21
N GLU A 379 -10.86 15.78 -24.46
CA GLU A 379 -9.66 15.76 -25.30
C GLU A 379 -9.04 17.16 -25.46
N GLU A 380 -9.88 18.18 -25.62
CA GLU A 380 -9.47 19.57 -25.78
C GLU A 380 -8.87 20.22 -24.51
N HIS A 381 -9.05 19.59 -23.35
CA HIS A 381 -8.51 20.04 -22.07
C HIS A 381 -7.39 19.13 -21.53
N ARG A 382 -7.01 18.08 -22.28
CA ARG A 382 -6.08 17.07 -21.81
C ARG A 382 -4.64 17.58 -21.86
N PRO A 383 -3.92 17.67 -20.72
CA PRO A 383 -2.49 17.98 -20.75
C PRO A 383 -1.69 16.90 -21.48
N GLU A 384 -0.49 17.27 -21.94
CA GLU A 384 0.43 16.34 -22.59
C GLU A 384 0.80 15.17 -21.67
N ALA A 385 1.01 14.00 -22.27
CA ALA A 385 1.47 12.84 -21.53
C ALA A 385 2.90 13.09 -21.04
N VAL A 386 3.20 12.66 -19.82
CA VAL A 386 4.57 12.65 -19.33
C VAL A 386 5.22 11.36 -19.84
N PRO A 387 6.33 11.43 -20.60
CA PRO A 387 7.00 10.24 -21.08
C PRO A 387 7.50 9.38 -19.92
N GLU A 388 7.46 8.07 -20.11
CA GLU A 388 8.14 7.13 -19.21
C GLU A 388 9.64 7.38 -19.27
N PRO A 389 10.35 7.20 -18.15
CA PRO A 389 11.80 7.36 -18.19
C PRO A 389 12.35 6.27 -19.11
N PRO A 390 13.44 6.52 -19.85
CA PRO A 390 14.10 5.45 -20.57
C PRO A 390 14.39 4.31 -19.58
N VAL A 391 13.87 3.13 -19.89
CA VAL A 391 14.19 1.92 -19.14
C VAL A 391 15.64 1.61 -19.48
N TYR A 392 16.56 2.05 -18.63
CA TYR A 392 17.94 1.60 -18.71
C TYR A 392 17.93 0.11 -18.38
N ASN A 393 18.06 -0.72 -19.40
CA ASN A 393 18.18 -2.17 -19.30
C ASN A 393 19.58 -2.52 -18.75
N ASP A 394 19.97 -1.88 -17.65
CA ASP A 394 21.13 -2.24 -16.87
C ASP A 394 20.68 -3.43 -16.01
N ASN A 395 20.64 -4.61 -16.62
CA ASN A 395 20.57 -5.85 -15.86
C ASN A 395 22.02 -6.29 -15.58
N PRO A 396 22.65 -5.84 -14.47
CA PRO A 396 24.04 -6.19 -14.16
C PRO A 396 24.23 -7.69 -13.89
N TYR A 397 23.15 -8.47 -13.81
CA TYR A 397 23.20 -9.93 -13.64
C TYR A 397 23.54 -10.70 -14.92
N VAL A 398 23.63 -10.03 -16.09
CA VAL A 398 24.30 -10.61 -17.26
C VAL A 398 25.78 -10.21 -17.25
N SER A 399 26.45 -10.35 -16.10
CA SER A 399 27.90 -10.38 -16.09
C SER A 399 28.32 -11.77 -16.55
N ASN A 400 28.69 -11.83 -17.82
CA ASN A 400 29.51 -12.87 -18.42
C ASN A 400 30.44 -13.53 -17.38
N PHE A 401 30.13 -14.78 -17.01
CA PHE A 401 31.16 -15.79 -16.77
C PHE A 401 31.85 -16.07 -18.12
N GLU A 402 32.46 -15.05 -18.72
CA GLU A 402 33.43 -15.25 -19.80
C GLU A 402 34.73 -15.59 -19.08
N GLU A 403 35.03 -16.88 -19.13
CA GLU A 403 36.31 -17.43 -18.77
C GLU A 403 37.41 -16.60 -19.45
N ASP A 404 38.32 -16.13 -18.61
CA ASP A 404 39.58 -15.48 -18.91
C ASP A 404 40.31 -16.19 -20.07
N SER A 405 40.16 -15.66 -21.28
CA SER A 405 41.08 -15.90 -22.39
C SER A 405 41.47 -14.55 -22.99
N GLY A 406 42.62 -14.06 -22.55
CA GLY A 406 43.19 -12.80 -23.00
C GLY A 406 43.42 -12.74 -24.50
N GLU A 407 43.36 -11.53 -25.04
CA GLU A 407 44.48 -10.86 -25.71
C GLU A 407 44.07 -9.42 -26.05
N ASP A 408 45.08 -8.56 -26.02
CA ASP A 408 45.04 -7.12 -26.15
C ASP A 408 44.34 -6.61 -27.43
N ASP A 409 43.42 -5.65 -27.31
CA ASP A 409 43.28 -4.65 -28.39
C ASP A 409 42.76 -3.29 -27.90
N GLU A 410 43.58 -2.26 -28.14
CA GLU A 410 43.35 -0.87 -27.79
C GLU A 410 42.40 -0.21 -28.80
N SER A 411 41.13 0.01 -28.44
CA SER A 411 40.30 1.01 -29.13
C SER A 411 39.45 1.84 -28.16
N LYS A 412 40.04 2.97 -27.75
CA LYS A 412 39.37 4.10 -27.09
C LYS A 412 38.56 4.88 -28.12
N ASP A 413 37.26 4.63 -28.20
CA ASP A 413 36.31 5.65 -28.68
C ASP A 413 35.31 5.98 -27.57
N ARG A 414 35.51 7.16 -26.99
CA ARG A 414 34.64 7.78 -25.99
C ARG A 414 33.38 8.25 -26.69
N ASN A 415 32.30 7.48 -26.57
CA ASN A 415 30.97 8.01 -26.81
C ASN A 415 30.65 9.03 -25.72
N ASP A 416 30.71 10.31 -26.07
CA ASP A 416 30.07 11.41 -25.33
C ASP A 416 28.57 11.14 -25.30
N VAL A 417 28.13 10.36 -24.30
CA VAL A 417 26.72 10.20 -23.96
C VAL A 417 26.23 11.56 -23.50
N ASP A 418 25.52 12.22 -24.40
CA ASP A 418 24.83 13.48 -24.20
C ASP A 418 24.08 13.41 -22.86
N LYS A 419 24.58 14.16 -21.86
CA LYS A 419 23.94 14.31 -20.55
C LYS A 419 22.68 15.15 -20.76
N SER A 420 21.67 14.54 -21.35
CA SER A 420 20.35 15.14 -21.49
C SER A 420 19.90 15.63 -20.11
N LEU A 421 19.55 16.91 -20.04
CA LEU A 421 19.07 17.58 -18.83
C LEU A 421 18.07 16.70 -18.07
N PRO A 422 18.11 16.68 -16.74
CA PRO A 422 17.15 15.91 -15.95
C PRO A 422 15.74 16.28 -16.39
N PRO A 423 14.85 15.28 -16.57
CA PRO A 423 13.49 15.53 -17.02
C PRO A 423 12.82 16.54 -16.08
N SER A 424 12.21 17.58 -16.65
CA SER A 424 11.44 18.58 -15.92
C SER A 424 10.45 17.89 -14.98
N ASP A 425 10.29 18.43 -13.76
CA ASP A 425 9.35 17.91 -12.77
C ASP A 425 7.99 17.62 -13.40
N PRO A 426 7.38 16.45 -13.11
CA PRO A 426 6.12 16.09 -13.73
C PRO A 426 5.04 17.13 -13.36
N PRO A 427 4.20 17.55 -14.33
CA PRO A 427 3.09 18.47 -14.09
C PRO A 427 2.21 18.03 -12.91
N SER A 428 1.76 19.01 -12.13
CA SER A 428 0.99 18.76 -10.91
C SER A 428 -0.34 18.07 -11.21
N VAL A 429 -0.54 16.89 -10.62
CA VAL A 429 -1.80 16.14 -10.67
C VAL A 429 -2.95 16.94 -10.04
N LEU A 430 -2.65 17.79 -9.06
CA LEU A 430 -3.64 18.66 -8.43
C LEU A 430 -4.31 19.58 -9.46
N THR A 431 -3.56 20.08 -10.45
CA THR A 431 -4.10 20.92 -11.53
C THR A 431 -5.19 20.19 -12.32
N ILE A 432 -4.98 18.92 -12.66
CA ILE A 432 -5.97 18.07 -13.34
C ILE A 432 -7.21 17.90 -12.46
N VAL A 433 -7.01 17.49 -11.21
CA VAL A 433 -8.09 17.20 -10.26
C VAL A 433 -8.89 18.46 -9.89
N THR A 434 -8.28 19.65 -9.94
CA THR A 434 -8.96 20.95 -9.71
C THR A 434 -9.64 21.51 -10.97
N SER A 435 -9.43 20.92 -12.15
CA SER A 435 -10.06 21.37 -13.39
C SER A 435 -11.58 21.27 -13.32
N PRO A 436 -12.35 22.29 -13.73
CA PRO A 436 -13.81 22.19 -13.79
C PRO A 436 -14.31 21.15 -14.81
N HIS A 437 -13.42 20.68 -15.70
CA HIS A 437 -13.74 19.66 -16.72
C HIS A 437 -13.44 18.23 -16.26
N PHE A 438 -12.90 18.03 -15.06
CA PHE A 438 -12.59 16.70 -14.54
C PHE A 438 -13.84 16.07 -13.92
N ASP A 439 -14.28 14.92 -14.43
CA ASP A 439 -15.45 14.20 -13.88
C ASP A 439 -15.08 13.50 -12.56
N ARG A 440 -15.08 14.29 -11.47
CA ARG A 440 -14.74 13.82 -10.12
C ARG A 440 -15.64 12.69 -9.66
N ILE A 441 -16.94 12.76 -9.96
CA ILE A 441 -17.92 11.76 -9.54
C ILE A 441 -17.59 10.41 -10.18
N ALA A 442 -17.36 10.38 -11.49
CA ALA A 442 -17.03 9.14 -12.20
C ALA A 442 -15.66 8.60 -11.77
N PHE A 443 -14.66 9.47 -11.60
CA PHE A 443 -13.33 9.07 -11.17
C PHE A 443 -13.30 8.47 -9.75
N VAL A 444 -13.94 9.16 -8.79
CA VAL A 444 -14.11 8.68 -7.42
C VAL A 444 -14.82 7.33 -7.44
N ARG A 445 -15.90 7.16 -8.20
CA ARG A 445 -16.56 5.85 -8.33
C ARG A 445 -15.61 4.77 -8.84
N ALA A 446 -14.83 5.06 -9.88
CA ALA A 446 -13.90 4.10 -10.44
C ALA A 446 -12.79 3.73 -9.44
N CYS A 447 -12.37 4.65 -8.58
CA CYS A 447 -11.46 4.35 -7.47
C CYS A 447 -12.08 3.36 -6.46
N TRP A 448 -13.38 3.40 -6.20
CA TRP A 448 -14.02 2.42 -5.30
C TRP A 448 -14.28 1.07 -5.96
N GLN A 449 -14.23 1.01 -7.29
CA GLN A 449 -14.40 -0.22 -8.07
C GLN A 449 -13.07 -0.88 -8.42
N SER A 450 -11.95 -0.15 -8.31
CA SER A 450 -10.60 -0.66 -8.56
C SER A 450 -10.05 -1.35 -7.32
N ASP A 451 -9.62 -2.60 -7.48
CA ASP A 451 -9.01 -3.39 -6.40
C ASP A 451 -7.73 -2.73 -5.84
N SER A 452 -6.90 -2.17 -6.73
CA SER A 452 -5.70 -1.39 -6.37
C SER A 452 -6.05 -0.19 -5.47
N MET A 453 -7.04 0.60 -5.88
CA MET A 453 -7.45 1.80 -5.15
C MET A 453 -8.17 1.45 -3.84
N MET A 454 -8.87 0.31 -3.79
CA MET A 454 -9.41 -0.24 -2.54
C MET A 454 -8.28 -0.63 -1.58
N ASN A 455 -7.18 -1.20 -2.06
CA ASN A 455 -6.00 -1.42 -1.22
C ASN A 455 -5.39 -0.10 -0.75
N ARG A 456 -5.20 0.86 -1.66
CA ARG A 456 -4.68 2.19 -1.32
C ARG A 456 -5.50 2.86 -0.21
N ARG A 457 -6.83 2.77 -0.28
CA ARG A 457 -7.75 3.25 0.77
C ARG A 457 -7.56 2.50 2.09
N ARG A 458 -7.33 1.19 2.06
CA ARG A 458 -7.00 0.39 3.26
C ARG A 458 -5.71 0.89 3.89
N LEU A 459 -4.65 1.08 3.10
CA LEU A 459 -3.36 1.62 3.57
C LEU A 459 -3.51 3.01 4.20
N TRP A 460 -4.32 3.89 3.59
CA TRP A 460 -4.64 5.19 4.19
C TRP A 460 -5.31 5.03 5.56
N GLY A 461 -6.28 4.11 5.66
CA GLY A 461 -6.91 3.78 6.94
C GLY A 461 -5.93 3.30 8.00
N GLN A 462 -4.93 2.49 7.62
CA GLN A 462 -3.85 2.06 8.51
C GLN A 462 -2.97 3.25 8.90
N ALA A 463 -2.54 4.10 7.97
CA ALA A 463 -1.76 5.31 8.26
C ALA A 463 -2.47 6.24 9.27
N LYS A 464 -3.80 6.35 9.20
CA LYS A 464 -4.59 7.10 10.20
C LYS A 464 -4.63 6.43 11.57
N GLN A 465 -4.58 5.10 11.65
CA GLN A 465 -4.40 4.42 12.94
C GLN A 465 -3.00 4.68 13.51
N PHE A 466 -1.96 4.71 12.68
CA PHE A 466 -0.62 5.12 13.10
C PHE A 466 -0.56 6.57 13.59
N GLU A 467 -1.26 7.51 12.96
CA GLU A 467 -1.38 8.91 13.43
C GLU A 467 -1.91 9.00 14.87
N VAL A 468 -2.86 8.11 15.24
CA VAL A 468 -3.35 7.98 16.61
C VAL A 468 -2.26 7.48 17.56
N LEU A 469 -1.44 6.52 17.12
CA LEU A 469 -0.29 6.04 17.89
C LEU A 469 0.74 7.14 18.12
N TRP A 470 1.09 7.91 17.08
CA TRP A 470 1.99 9.06 17.17
C TRP A 470 1.47 10.11 18.13
N THR A 471 0.18 10.39 18.06
CA THR A 471 -0.49 11.32 18.99
C THR A 471 -0.38 10.85 20.43
N GLY A 472 -0.60 9.55 20.69
CA GLY A 472 -0.41 8.95 22.00
C GLY A 472 1.04 9.07 22.48
N TYR A 473 1.99 8.68 21.61
CA TYR A 473 3.42 8.72 21.86
C TYR A 473 3.91 10.13 22.20
N ARG A 474 3.59 11.16 21.40
CA ARG A 474 4.05 12.54 21.67
C ARG A 474 3.43 13.16 22.92
N ARG A 475 2.20 12.74 23.29
CA ARG A 475 1.54 13.20 24.52
C ARG A 475 2.10 12.55 25.78
N GLN A 476 2.37 11.24 25.72
CA GLN A 476 2.64 10.41 26.89
C GLN A 476 4.11 9.99 27.01
N GLY A 477 4.91 10.18 25.97
CA GLY A 477 6.26 9.62 25.86
C GLY A 477 6.24 8.10 25.67
N TRP A 478 7.29 7.44 26.17
CA TRP A 478 7.38 5.99 26.18
C TRP A 478 6.38 5.35 27.13
N GLN A 479 5.63 4.35 26.67
CA GLN A 479 4.79 3.56 27.56
C GLN A 479 5.63 2.62 28.43
N ILE A 480 6.74 2.12 27.88
CA ILE A 480 7.77 1.37 28.57
C ILE A 480 9.13 1.94 28.16
N ASP A 481 9.96 2.28 29.15
CA ASP A 481 11.36 2.68 28.90
C ASP A 481 12.18 1.46 28.46
N ARG A 482 12.36 1.34 27.14
CA ARG A 482 13.13 0.27 26.50
C ARG A 482 14.41 0.77 25.85
N PHE A 483 14.85 1.99 26.17
CA PHE A 483 15.98 2.58 25.49
C PHE A 483 17.12 2.93 26.42
N TYR A 484 18.35 2.76 25.92
CA TYR A 484 19.57 3.24 26.57
C TYR A 484 20.22 4.32 25.69
N ASP A 485 21.05 5.12 26.32
CA ASP A 485 21.81 6.18 25.66
C ASP A 485 23.18 5.62 25.22
N PRO A 486 23.46 5.47 23.91
CA PRO A 486 24.71 4.86 23.43
C PRO A 486 25.97 5.61 23.84
N ASP A 487 25.85 6.94 24.01
CA ASP A 487 26.95 7.83 24.38
C ASP A 487 27.27 7.77 25.89
N GLN A 488 26.39 7.16 26.69
CA GLN A 488 26.68 6.92 28.10
C GLN A 488 27.58 5.68 28.24
N PRO A 489 28.73 5.81 28.93
CA PRO A 489 29.59 4.65 29.18
C PRO A 489 28.79 3.62 29.98
N ALA A 490 28.94 2.34 29.62
CA ALA A 490 28.36 1.26 30.40
C ALA A 490 28.86 1.40 31.85
N VAL A 491 27.93 1.64 32.77
CA VAL A 491 28.27 1.71 34.20
C VAL A 491 28.71 0.30 34.57
N GLY A 492 30.01 0.11 34.77
CA GLY A 492 30.56 -1.19 35.15
C GLY A 492 29.85 -1.70 36.40
N VAL A 493 29.14 -2.82 36.26
CA VAL A 493 28.47 -3.53 37.36
C VAL A 493 29.47 -4.36 38.13
#